data_AF-A0A2U2PJ10-F1
#
_entry.id   AF-A0A2U2PJ10-F1
#
_cell.length_a   1.000
_cell.length_b   1.000
_cell.length_c   1.000
_cell.angle_alpha   90.00
_cell.angle_beta   90.00
_cell.angle_gamma   90.00
#
_symmetry.space_group_name_H-M   'P 1'
#
loop_
_entity.id
_entity.type
_entity.pdbx_description
1 polymer ?
#
loop_
_entity_poly.entity_id
_entity_poly.type
_entity_poly.pdbx_seq_one_letter_code
_entity_poly.pdbx_strand_id
1 'polypeptide(L)'
;MKNKTIGFHNAGLILLTLTALSFASCSKNGGEVDDNGEKYLTCKINGEYREFNYFVNANDKPATDTVHFVVISGWEKQDMITGFGIDMHIAEGAKETTYVGNDASDLLLSGKYYIQNMKDGKIVGTTIYNGGSATGSNFTLTITSLTKWGVKGTFSGKLRLLGGEDYVTVTDGKFSAPYN
;
A
#
# COMPACT_ATOMS: atom_id res chain seq x y z
N MET A 1 -25.30 44.33 -54.42
CA MET A 1 -24.81 45.71 -54.17
C MET A 1 -25.95 46.57 -53.64
N LYS A 2 -25.64 47.45 -52.67
CA LYS A 2 -26.49 48.42 -51.96
C LYS A 2 -27.05 47.97 -50.60
N ASN A 3 -26.23 48.20 -49.57
CA ASN A 3 -26.70 48.54 -48.23
C ASN A 3 -27.46 49.88 -48.27
N LYS A 4 -28.50 50.02 -47.44
CA LYS A 4 -28.81 51.27 -46.74
C LYS A 4 -29.71 51.02 -45.52
N THR A 5 -29.08 51.22 -44.36
CA THR A 5 -29.52 51.63 -43.02
C THR A 5 -30.61 52.75 -43.14
N ILE A 6 -31.51 53.10 -42.20
CA ILE A 6 -31.40 53.53 -40.79
C ILE A 6 -32.84 53.67 -40.24
N GLY A 7 -33.08 53.47 -38.94
CA GLY A 7 -34.32 53.91 -38.29
C GLY A 7 -34.31 53.85 -36.76
N PHE A 8 -33.75 54.90 -36.16
CA PHE A 8 -33.78 55.39 -34.77
C PHE A 8 -34.95 54.93 -33.85
N HIS A 9 -34.67 54.67 -32.56
CA HIS A 9 -34.94 55.62 -31.44
C HIS A 9 -34.71 54.99 -30.05
N ASN A 10 -34.10 55.82 -29.18
CA ASN A 10 -34.41 56.03 -27.75
C ASN A 10 -34.10 54.99 -26.67
N ALA A 11 -33.20 55.46 -25.78
CA ALA A 11 -33.40 55.62 -24.33
C ALA A 11 -33.52 54.37 -23.46
N GLY A 12 -32.57 54.24 -22.52
CA GLY A 12 -32.69 53.30 -21.42
C GLY A 12 -31.39 53.13 -20.65
N LEU A 13 -30.97 54.16 -19.92
CA LEU A 13 -29.94 54.04 -18.89
C LEU A 13 -30.49 53.16 -17.76
N ILE A 14 -30.00 51.93 -17.60
CA ILE A 14 -30.23 51.13 -16.38
C ILE A 14 -28.89 50.58 -15.91
N LEU A 15 -28.38 51.25 -14.88
CA LEU A 15 -27.26 50.84 -14.04
C LEU A 15 -27.75 49.72 -13.11
N LEU A 16 -27.28 48.49 -13.29
CA LEU A 16 -27.55 47.39 -12.38
C LEU A 16 -26.28 47.04 -11.60
N THR A 17 -26.11 47.66 -10.44
CA THR A 17 -25.16 47.26 -9.39
C THR A 17 -25.64 45.96 -8.75
N LEU A 18 -24.95 44.85 -9.01
CA LEU A 18 -25.21 43.58 -8.32
C LEU A 18 -24.19 43.39 -7.19
N THR A 19 -24.71 43.57 -5.98
CA THR A 19 -24.04 43.53 -4.69
C THR A 19 -23.54 42.13 -4.36
N ALA A 20 -22.36 42.07 -3.75
CA ALA A 20 -21.70 40.87 -3.25
C ALA A 20 -22.54 40.10 -2.21
N LEU A 21 -22.66 38.79 -2.39
CA LEU A 21 -23.02 37.85 -1.34
C LEU A 21 -21.78 37.04 -1.00
N SER A 22 -21.11 37.47 0.08
CA SER A 22 -20.01 36.76 0.71
C SER A 22 -20.56 35.56 1.48
N PHE A 23 -20.43 34.35 0.92
CA PHE A 23 -20.54 33.14 1.71
C PHE A 23 -19.26 33.00 2.57
N ALA A 24 -19.29 33.56 3.77
CA ALA A 24 -18.38 33.18 4.84
C ALA A 24 -18.76 31.76 5.30
N SER A 25 -18.30 30.76 4.55
CA SER A 25 -18.26 29.38 5.02
C SER A 25 -17.24 29.31 6.14
N CYS A 26 -17.70 28.86 7.32
CA CYS A 26 -16.88 28.66 8.50
C CYS A 26 -15.68 27.76 8.19
N SER A 27 -14.48 28.33 8.13
CA SER A 27 -13.24 27.58 8.30
C SER A 27 -13.11 27.16 9.75
N LYS A 28 -13.70 26.01 10.11
CA LYS A 28 -13.24 25.31 11.30
C LYS A 28 -11.92 24.63 10.93
N ASN A 29 -10.84 25.37 11.15
CA ASN A 29 -9.47 24.86 11.16
C ASN A 29 -9.34 23.84 12.30
N GLY A 30 -9.70 22.60 12.03
CA GLY A 30 -9.23 21.42 12.73
C GLY A 30 -8.61 20.53 11.68
N GLY A 31 -7.34 20.81 11.34
CA GLY A 31 -6.58 19.98 10.43
C GLY A 31 -6.31 18.63 11.09
N GLU A 32 -7.25 17.70 10.95
CA GLU A 32 -6.85 16.31 10.81
C GLU A 32 -6.00 16.26 9.54
N VAL A 33 -4.74 15.85 9.71
CA VAL A 33 -3.92 15.43 8.59
C VAL A 33 -4.66 14.26 7.98
N ASP A 34 -5.33 14.53 6.86
CA ASP A 34 -5.98 13.55 6.01
C ASP A 34 -4.87 12.67 5.44
N ASP A 35 -4.43 11.68 6.22
CA ASP A 35 -3.37 10.72 5.85
C ASP A 35 -3.98 9.68 4.89
N ASN A 36 -4.52 10.16 3.77
CA ASN A 36 -4.97 9.35 2.64
C ASN A 36 -3.75 8.86 1.84
N GLY A 37 -2.76 8.28 2.53
CA GLY A 37 -1.66 7.58 1.89
C GLY A 37 -2.21 6.52 0.95
N GLU A 38 -1.77 6.55 -0.32
CA GLU A 38 -2.10 5.51 -1.28
C GLU A 38 -1.76 4.14 -0.68
N LYS A 39 -2.72 3.22 -0.71
CA LYS A 39 -2.58 1.86 -0.15
C LYS A 39 -2.21 0.91 -1.28
N TYR A 40 -1.06 0.25 -1.16
CA TYR A 40 -0.63 -0.72 -2.16
C TYR A 40 0.36 -1.74 -1.62
N LEU A 41 0.41 -2.89 -2.28
CA LEU A 41 1.43 -3.92 -2.15
C LEU A 41 1.66 -4.53 -3.53
N THR A 42 2.81 -4.27 -4.13
CA THR A 42 3.11 -4.70 -5.50
C THR A 42 4.53 -5.24 -5.58
N CYS A 43 4.78 -6.21 -6.45
CA CYS A 43 6.13 -6.70 -6.74
C CYS A 43 6.17 -7.39 -8.10
N LYS A 44 7.34 -7.90 -8.48
CA LYS A 44 7.47 -8.91 -9.52
C LYS A 44 7.78 -10.26 -8.92
N ILE A 45 7.08 -11.30 -9.37
CA ILE A 45 7.35 -12.70 -9.01
C ILE A 45 7.83 -13.40 -10.27
N ASN A 46 9.07 -13.89 -10.27
CA ASN A 46 9.73 -14.45 -11.46
C ASN A 46 9.68 -13.51 -12.68
N GLY A 47 9.74 -12.19 -12.44
CA GLY A 47 9.67 -11.16 -13.46
C GLY A 47 8.26 -10.71 -13.86
N GLU A 48 7.21 -11.44 -13.47
CA GLU A 48 5.82 -11.05 -13.72
C GLU A 48 5.34 -10.05 -12.67
N TYR A 49 4.82 -8.89 -13.10
CA TYR A 49 4.25 -7.90 -12.19
C TYR A 49 2.96 -8.40 -11.54
N ARG A 50 2.85 -8.21 -10.22
CA ARG A 50 1.71 -8.63 -9.39
C ARG A 50 1.28 -7.49 -8.47
N GLU A 51 -0.02 -7.40 -8.26
CA GLU A 51 -0.64 -6.46 -7.32
C GLU A 51 -1.44 -7.23 -6.28
N PHE A 52 -1.18 -6.94 -5.02
CA PHE A 52 -1.85 -7.53 -3.86
C PHE A 52 -2.67 -6.48 -3.13
N ASN A 53 -3.33 -5.58 -3.87
CA ASN A 53 -3.93 -4.37 -3.33
C ASN A 53 -5.28 -4.60 -2.63
N TYR A 54 -5.86 -5.81 -2.72
CA TYR A 54 -7.08 -6.13 -2.00
C TYR A 54 -6.78 -6.32 -0.51
N PHE A 55 -7.37 -5.46 0.32
CA PHE A 55 -7.23 -5.48 1.78
C PHE A 55 -5.76 -5.36 2.23
N VAL A 56 -5.02 -4.37 1.69
CA VAL A 56 -3.66 -4.08 2.14
C VAL A 56 -3.68 -3.35 3.47
N ASN A 57 -3.01 -3.94 4.46
CA ASN A 57 -2.86 -3.39 5.80
C ASN A 57 -1.54 -3.83 6.43
N ALA A 58 -1.10 -3.05 7.40
CA ALA A 58 -0.10 -3.42 8.39
C ALA A 58 -0.79 -4.04 9.63
N ASN A 59 -0.01 -4.44 10.64
CA ASN A 59 -0.51 -4.85 11.95
C ASN A 59 -1.35 -3.76 12.64
N ASP A 60 -1.99 -4.11 13.75
CA ASP A 60 -2.69 -3.14 14.59
C ASP A 60 -1.73 -2.02 15.03
N LYS A 61 -2.31 -0.84 15.23
CA LYS A 61 -1.55 0.33 15.66
C LYS A 61 -0.74 0.04 16.93
N PRO A 62 0.56 0.36 16.96
CA PRO A 62 1.40 0.19 18.14
C PRO A 62 0.82 0.94 19.34
N ALA A 63 0.77 0.27 20.50
CA ALA A 63 0.34 0.88 21.77
C ALA A 63 1.40 1.83 22.36
N THR A 64 2.64 1.69 21.91
CA THR A 64 3.81 2.48 22.30
C THR A 64 4.47 3.07 21.06
N ASP A 65 5.36 4.05 21.23
CA ASP A 65 6.13 4.62 20.12
C ASP A 65 7.08 3.59 19.46
N THR A 66 7.42 2.52 20.18
CA THR A 66 8.24 1.43 19.66
C THR A 66 7.40 0.41 18.89
N VAL A 67 7.79 0.13 17.65
CA VAL A 67 7.13 -0.86 16.77
C VAL A 67 7.95 -2.15 16.75
N HIS A 68 7.56 -3.14 17.55
CA HIS A 68 8.28 -4.41 17.62
C HIS A 68 7.97 -5.36 16.46
N PHE A 69 6.78 -5.22 15.87
CA PHE A 69 6.30 -6.06 14.78
C PHE A 69 5.90 -5.19 13.59
N VAL A 70 6.31 -5.60 12.40
CA VAL A 70 5.79 -5.07 11.14
C VAL A 70 5.24 -6.26 10.38
N VAL A 71 3.92 -6.37 10.35
CA VAL A 71 3.22 -7.40 9.59
C VAL A 71 2.43 -6.71 8.49
N ILE A 72 2.74 -6.98 7.23
CA ILE A 72 2.06 -6.38 6.07
C ILE A 72 1.48 -7.50 5.24
N SER A 73 0.23 -7.38 4.82
CA SER A 73 -0.38 -8.38 3.94
C SER A 73 -1.34 -7.76 2.95
N GLY A 74 -1.60 -8.48 1.87
CA GLY A 74 -2.66 -8.17 0.92
C GLY A 74 -2.92 -9.33 -0.04
N TRP A 75 -4.01 -9.24 -0.77
CA TRP A 75 -4.46 -10.24 -1.73
C TRP A 75 -4.62 -9.63 -3.11
N GLU A 76 -4.55 -10.45 -4.15
CA GLU A 76 -4.77 -9.94 -5.52
C GLU A 76 -6.21 -9.50 -5.73
N LYS A 77 -7.16 -10.23 -5.13
CA LYS A 77 -8.59 -10.09 -5.33
C LYS A 77 -9.35 -10.47 -4.06
N GLN A 78 -10.64 -10.14 -4.07
CA GLN A 78 -11.58 -10.48 -3.00
C GLN A 78 -11.76 -12.00 -2.77
N ASP A 79 -11.43 -12.83 -3.77
CA ASP A 79 -11.48 -14.29 -3.61
C ASP A 79 -10.42 -14.83 -2.65
N MET A 80 -9.42 -14.02 -2.29
CA MET A 80 -8.33 -14.35 -1.38
C MET A 80 -7.64 -15.68 -1.77
N ILE A 81 -7.49 -15.93 -3.07
CA ILE A 81 -6.80 -17.13 -3.57
C ILE A 81 -5.29 -16.92 -3.55
N THR A 82 -4.83 -15.75 -3.97
CA THR A 82 -3.41 -15.44 -4.06
C THR A 82 -3.11 -14.21 -3.21
N GLY A 83 -2.08 -14.29 -2.38
CA GLY A 83 -1.65 -13.14 -1.60
C GLY A 83 -0.19 -13.18 -1.20
N PHE A 84 0.22 -12.07 -0.62
CA PHE A 84 1.59 -11.83 -0.18
C PHE A 84 1.59 -11.28 1.24
N GLY A 85 2.56 -11.71 2.03
CA GLY A 85 2.77 -11.28 3.40
C GLY A 85 4.23 -10.96 3.67
N ILE A 86 4.46 -10.02 4.58
CA ILE A 86 5.76 -9.69 5.16
C ILE A 86 5.56 -9.76 6.66
N ASP A 87 6.38 -10.55 7.35
CA ASP A 87 6.39 -10.65 8.79
C ASP A 87 7.78 -10.28 9.31
N MET A 88 7.88 -9.19 10.07
CA MET A 88 9.09 -8.79 10.77
C MET A 88 8.83 -8.68 12.28
N HIS A 89 9.75 -9.21 13.09
CA HIS A 89 9.83 -9.01 14.52
C HIS A 89 11.26 -8.62 14.89
N ILE A 90 11.41 -7.55 15.68
CA ILE A 90 12.70 -7.08 16.18
C ILE A 90 12.56 -6.55 17.61
N ALA A 91 13.45 -7.02 18.49
CA ALA A 91 13.37 -6.74 19.92
C ALA A 91 13.57 -5.25 20.23
N GLU A 92 14.53 -4.59 19.57
CA GLU A 92 14.84 -3.16 19.80
C GLU A 92 13.83 -2.18 19.17
N GLY A 93 12.88 -2.70 18.39
CA GLY A 93 11.94 -1.90 17.61
C GLY A 93 12.43 -1.55 16.22
N ALA A 94 11.48 -1.51 15.29
CA ALA A 94 11.69 -1.17 13.90
C ALA A 94 12.10 0.30 13.75
N LYS A 95 12.96 0.54 12.76
CA LYS A 95 13.48 1.85 12.36
C LYS A 95 13.36 1.95 10.84
N GLU A 96 13.41 3.17 10.33
CA GLU A 96 13.52 3.43 8.89
C GLU A 96 14.93 3.04 8.43
N THR A 97 15.08 1.78 8.03
CA THR A 97 16.35 1.18 7.58
C THR A 97 16.09 -0.09 6.78
N THR A 98 17.17 -0.73 6.32
CA THR A 98 17.14 -2.03 5.66
C THR A 98 17.40 -3.16 6.64
N TYR A 99 16.56 -4.18 6.55
CA TYR A 99 16.62 -5.44 7.27
C TYR A 99 16.83 -6.57 6.26
N VAL A 100 17.71 -7.49 6.58
CA VAL A 100 17.96 -8.69 5.78
C VAL A 100 17.76 -9.90 6.69
N GLY A 101 17.00 -10.89 6.21
CA GLY A 101 16.65 -12.06 7.00
C GLY A 101 17.90 -12.83 7.45
N ASN A 102 17.94 -13.16 8.74
CA ASN A 102 19.05 -13.82 9.45
C ASN A 102 20.32 -12.99 9.67
N ASP A 103 20.32 -11.68 9.40
CA ASP A 103 21.51 -10.84 9.66
C ASP A 103 21.74 -10.57 11.15
N ALA A 104 20.72 -10.73 12.00
CA ALA A 104 20.80 -10.55 13.44
C ALA A 104 20.01 -11.63 14.19
N SER A 105 20.48 -12.00 15.39
CA SER A 105 19.89 -13.09 16.18
C SER A 105 18.50 -12.77 16.75
N ASP A 106 18.18 -11.48 16.89
CA ASP A 106 16.91 -10.97 17.40
C ASP A 106 15.96 -10.48 16.31
N LEU A 107 16.36 -10.62 15.03
CA LEU A 107 15.55 -10.28 13.87
C LEU A 107 14.92 -11.54 13.29
N LEU A 108 13.58 -11.59 13.34
CA LEU A 108 12.81 -12.53 12.52
C LEU A 108 12.24 -11.73 11.36
N LEU A 109 12.61 -12.10 10.13
CA LEU A 109 12.09 -11.47 8.92
C LEU A 109 11.74 -12.55 7.89
N SER A 110 10.52 -12.52 7.37
CA SER A 110 10.08 -13.39 6.29
C SER A 110 9.15 -12.70 5.32
N GLY A 111 9.34 -13.00 4.04
CA GLY A 111 8.34 -12.76 2.99
C GLY A 111 7.61 -14.07 2.68
N LYS A 112 6.32 -14.00 2.43
CA LYS A 112 5.46 -15.16 2.20
C LYS A 112 4.59 -14.92 0.98
N TYR A 113 4.69 -15.79 0.00
CA TYR A 113 3.80 -15.82 -1.15
C TYR A 113 2.95 -17.09 -1.06
N TYR A 114 1.63 -16.95 -1.01
CA TYR A 114 0.73 -18.08 -0.84
C TYR A 114 -0.35 -18.13 -1.92
N ILE A 115 -0.68 -19.34 -2.35
CA ILE A 115 -1.67 -19.65 -3.37
C ILE A 115 -2.58 -20.75 -2.83
N GLN A 116 -3.88 -20.47 -2.73
CA GLN A 116 -4.88 -21.47 -2.40
C GLN A 116 -5.13 -22.36 -3.61
N ASN A 117 -4.91 -23.67 -3.44
CA ASN A 117 -5.14 -24.65 -4.48
C ASN A 117 -6.62 -25.03 -4.48
N MET A 118 -7.30 -24.79 -5.60
CA MET A 118 -8.75 -24.99 -5.74
C MET A 118 -9.08 -26.27 -6.50
N LYS A 119 -10.10 -27.00 -6.05
CA LYS A 119 -10.73 -28.10 -6.79
C LYS A 119 -12.24 -28.05 -6.55
N ASP A 120 -13.01 -28.05 -7.64
CA ASP A 120 -14.49 -28.02 -7.60
C ASP A 120 -15.04 -26.88 -6.72
N GLY A 121 -14.42 -25.70 -6.78
CA GLY A 121 -14.80 -24.52 -6.01
C GLY A 121 -14.41 -24.55 -4.53
N LYS A 122 -13.63 -25.54 -4.09
CA LYS A 122 -13.17 -25.69 -2.69
C LYS A 122 -11.65 -25.59 -2.60
N ILE A 123 -11.16 -24.99 -1.53
CA ILE A 123 -9.74 -25.02 -1.17
C ILE A 123 -9.39 -26.45 -0.75
N VAL A 124 -8.40 -27.05 -1.42
CA VAL A 124 -7.88 -28.40 -1.12
C VAL A 124 -6.46 -28.38 -0.57
N GLY A 125 -5.81 -27.22 -0.56
CA GLY A 125 -4.50 -27.02 0.03
C GLY A 125 -3.97 -25.62 -0.25
N THR A 126 -2.77 -25.34 0.24
CA THR A 126 -2.10 -24.05 0.03
C THR A 126 -0.67 -24.29 -0.37
N THR A 127 -0.25 -23.70 -1.48
CA THR A 127 1.16 -23.63 -1.87
C THR A 127 1.74 -22.39 -1.21
N ILE A 128 2.87 -22.52 -0.51
CA ILE A 128 3.50 -21.42 0.22
C ILE A 128 4.98 -21.35 -0.16
N TYR A 129 5.45 -20.16 -0.53
CA TYR A 129 6.87 -19.86 -0.68
C TYR A 129 7.31 -18.90 0.41
N ASN A 130 8.37 -19.25 1.14
CA ASN A 130 8.91 -18.47 2.26
C ASN A 130 10.34 -18.01 1.99
N GLY A 131 10.61 -16.74 2.29
CA GLY A 131 11.95 -16.15 2.29
C GLY A 131 12.43 -15.82 3.68
N GLY A 132 13.74 -15.66 3.83
CA GLY A 132 14.37 -15.29 5.10
C GLY A 132 14.63 -16.53 5.95
N SER A 133 13.60 -17.22 6.44
CA SER A 133 13.79 -18.29 7.43
C SER A 133 14.20 -19.68 6.87
N ALA A 134 14.07 -19.91 5.56
CA ALA A 134 14.37 -21.22 4.96
C ALA A 134 15.80 -21.28 4.37
N THR A 135 16.49 -22.42 4.52
CA THR A 135 17.80 -22.64 3.88
C THR A 135 17.72 -22.43 2.37
N GLY A 136 18.67 -21.64 1.82
CA GLY A 136 18.73 -21.31 0.40
C GLY A 136 17.78 -20.19 -0.05
N SER A 137 16.97 -19.67 0.86
CA SER A 137 16.09 -18.51 0.67
C SER A 137 16.72 -17.24 1.26
N ASN A 138 16.22 -16.07 0.86
CA ASN A 138 16.55 -14.80 1.48
C ASN A 138 15.35 -13.85 1.38
N PHE A 139 15.34 -12.83 2.21
CA PHE A 139 14.37 -11.75 2.13
C PHE A 139 14.98 -10.46 2.68
N THR A 140 14.77 -9.37 1.96
CA THR A 140 15.22 -8.02 2.33
C THR A 140 14.02 -7.11 2.40
N LEU A 141 13.93 -6.33 3.46
CA LEU A 141 12.90 -5.31 3.69
C LEU A 141 13.59 -3.98 3.97
N THR A 142 13.25 -2.94 3.23
CA THR A 142 13.64 -1.57 3.55
C THR A 142 12.42 -0.78 3.99
N ILE A 143 12.39 -0.36 5.25
CA ILE A 143 11.36 0.55 5.76
C ILE A 143 11.80 1.97 5.42
N THR A 144 11.00 2.68 4.64
CA THR A 144 11.26 4.07 4.23
C THR A 144 10.41 5.07 4.99
N SER A 145 9.33 4.62 5.64
CA SER A 145 8.49 5.46 6.48
C SER A 145 7.81 4.64 7.56
N LEU A 146 7.92 5.10 8.82
CA LEU A 146 7.23 4.53 9.97
C LEU A 146 6.51 5.64 10.73
N THR A 147 5.21 5.80 10.48
CA THR A 147 4.42 6.93 11.02
C THR A 147 3.25 6.46 11.86
N LYS A 148 2.42 7.39 12.36
CA LYS A 148 1.17 7.08 13.08
C LYS A 148 0.09 6.45 12.19
N TRP A 149 0.23 6.56 10.87
CA TRP A 149 -0.70 6.00 9.89
C TRP A 149 -0.36 4.57 9.52
N GLY A 150 0.92 4.25 9.39
CA GLY A 150 1.33 2.92 8.95
C GLY A 150 2.79 2.89 8.52
N VAL A 151 3.09 1.94 7.63
CA VAL A 151 4.44 1.60 7.21
C VAL A 151 4.55 1.68 5.69
N LYS A 152 5.66 2.23 5.20
CA LYS A 152 6.00 2.25 3.77
C LYS A 152 7.40 1.68 3.58
N GLY A 153 7.63 1.08 2.41
CA GLY A 153 8.92 0.48 2.14
C GLY A 153 9.01 -0.26 0.83
N THR A 154 10.15 -0.92 0.67
CA THR A 154 10.45 -1.81 -0.46
C THR A 154 10.90 -3.17 0.05
N PHE A 155 10.81 -4.18 -0.81
CA PHE A 155 11.24 -5.52 -0.48
C PHE A 155 11.70 -6.30 -1.71
N SER A 156 12.50 -7.32 -1.47
CA SER A 156 12.94 -8.29 -2.47
C SER A 156 13.33 -9.58 -1.79
N GLY A 157 13.47 -10.65 -2.55
CA GLY A 157 14.01 -11.88 -1.98
C GLY A 157 13.91 -13.07 -2.91
N LYS A 158 14.47 -14.18 -2.45
CA LYS A 158 14.33 -15.50 -3.06
C LYS A 158 13.54 -16.36 -2.09
N LEU A 159 12.30 -16.69 -2.43
CA LEU A 159 11.40 -17.48 -1.60
C LEU A 159 11.48 -18.96 -2.00
N ARG A 160 11.56 -19.86 -1.04
CA ARG A 160 11.58 -21.31 -1.26
C ARG A 160 10.20 -21.92 -0.98
N LEU A 161 9.79 -22.87 -1.82
CA LEU A 161 8.58 -23.66 -1.62
C LEU A 161 8.65 -24.42 -0.28
N LEU A 162 7.64 -24.25 0.56
CA LEU A 162 7.50 -25.00 1.80
C LEU A 162 7.25 -26.48 1.47
N GLY A 163 8.13 -27.36 1.94
CA GLY A 163 8.06 -28.80 1.67
C GLY A 163 8.59 -29.22 0.30
N GLY A 164 9.29 -28.34 -0.43
CA GLY A 164 9.90 -28.65 -1.73
C GLY A 164 11.22 -27.94 -1.99
N GLU A 165 11.73 -28.10 -3.21
CA GLU A 165 13.01 -27.53 -3.68
C GLU A 165 12.84 -26.39 -4.68
N ASP A 166 11.59 -26.03 -5.00
CA ASP A 166 11.31 -24.95 -5.94
C ASP A 166 11.51 -23.58 -5.29
N TYR A 167 11.80 -22.58 -6.12
CA TYR A 167 12.00 -21.20 -5.70
C TYR A 167 11.22 -20.23 -6.58
N VAL A 168 10.86 -19.10 -6.00
CA VAL A 168 10.44 -17.90 -6.75
C VAL A 168 11.34 -16.73 -6.37
N THR A 169 11.59 -15.85 -7.33
CA THR A 169 12.34 -14.61 -7.13
C THR A 169 11.36 -13.46 -7.05
N VAL A 170 11.48 -12.66 -5.98
CA VAL A 170 10.72 -11.43 -5.76
C VAL A 170 11.63 -10.24 -6.00
N THR A 171 11.24 -9.36 -6.93
CA THR A 171 11.93 -8.10 -7.20
C THR A 171 10.96 -6.94 -7.26
N ASP A 172 11.48 -5.71 -7.23
CA ASP A 172 10.71 -4.47 -7.36
C ASP A 172 9.52 -4.38 -6.38
N GLY A 173 9.65 -5.01 -5.21
CA GLY A 173 8.63 -4.99 -4.19
C GLY A 173 8.53 -3.62 -3.56
N LYS A 174 7.30 -3.10 -3.43
CA LYS A 174 6.99 -1.85 -2.74
C LYS A 174 5.63 -1.95 -2.05
N PHE A 175 5.51 -1.26 -0.93
CA PHE A 175 4.26 -1.18 -0.19
C PHE A 175 4.07 0.17 0.49
N SER A 176 2.80 0.45 0.75
CA SER A 176 2.33 1.54 1.59
C SER A 176 1.07 1.01 2.27
N ALA A 177 1.20 0.68 3.55
CA ALA A 177 0.22 -0.10 4.28
C ALA A 177 -0.19 0.63 5.57
N PRO A 178 -1.47 1.00 5.74
CA PRO A 178 -1.95 1.61 6.98
C PRO A 178 -2.00 0.56 8.09
N TYR A 179 -1.87 0.99 9.35
CA TYR A 179 -2.25 0.13 10.47
C TYR A 179 -3.76 -0.19 10.43
N ASN A 180 -4.12 -1.35 10.97
CA ASN A 180 -5.52 -1.75 11.18
C ASN A 180 -6.24 -0.93 12.25
#